data_AF-A0A1H1W3A2-F1
#
_entry.id   AF-A0A1H1W3A2-F1
#
_cell.length_a   1.000
_cell.length_b   1.000
_cell.length_c   1.000
_cell.angle_alpha   90.00
_cell.angle_beta   90.00
_cell.angle_gamma   90.00
#
_symmetry.space_group_name_H-M   'P 1'
#
loop_
_entity.id
_entity.type
_entity.pdbx_description
1 polymer ?
#
loop_
_entity_poly.entity_id
_entity_poly.type
_entity_poly.pdbx_seq_one_letter_code
_entity_poly.pdbx_strand_id
1 'polypeptide(L)'
;MHITAHRATEPEHSGFGASDVICAVRAELDGHTPEAVESILRAQLTDHQVEISDGELHRVAADIATARIAQLLATPLGAKR
;
A
#
# COMPACT_ATOMS: atom_id res chain seq x y z
N MET A 1 13.66 -44.43 -18.01
CA MET A 1 13.71 -42.98 -18.25
C MET A 1 13.27 -42.31 -16.96
N HIS A 2 14.21 -41.85 -16.13
CA HIS A 2 13.89 -41.20 -14.85
C HIS A 2 13.68 -39.70 -15.05
N ILE A 3 12.66 -39.20 -14.38
CA ILE A 3 12.16 -37.82 -14.39
C ILE A 3 13.09 -36.95 -13.55
N THR A 4 13.46 -35.77 -14.05
CA THR A 4 13.87 -34.65 -13.21
C THR A 4 13.16 -33.39 -13.70
N ALA A 5 12.01 -33.11 -13.07
CA ALA A 5 11.42 -31.78 -13.09
C ALA A 5 12.36 -30.85 -12.31
N HIS A 6 13.12 -30.01 -13.01
CA HIS A 6 13.83 -28.90 -12.39
C HIS A 6 12.78 -27.86 -11.97
N ARG A 7 12.39 -27.97 -10.69
CA ARG A 7 11.66 -26.99 -9.90
C ARG A 7 12.19 -25.58 -10.22
N ALA A 8 11.36 -24.76 -10.85
CA ALA A 8 11.53 -23.32 -10.87
C ALA A 8 11.58 -22.87 -9.41
N THR A 9 12.79 -22.57 -8.94
CA THR A 9 12.98 -21.94 -7.64
C THR A 9 13.11 -20.47 -7.98
N GLU A 10 11.97 -19.84 -8.29
CA GLU A 10 11.92 -18.39 -8.23
C GLU A 10 12.18 -17.99 -6.78
N PRO A 11 13.03 -17.00 -6.51
CA PRO A 11 13.21 -16.52 -5.16
C PRO A 11 11.87 -15.94 -4.71
N GLU A 12 11.17 -16.66 -3.83
CA GLU A 12 10.10 -16.07 -3.04
C GLU A 12 10.73 -14.97 -2.20
N HIS A 13 10.77 -13.75 -2.75
CA HIS A 13 10.90 -12.53 -1.98
C HIS A 13 9.63 -12.42 -1.12
N SER A 14 9.53 -13.26 -0.08
CA SER A 14 8.69 -13.04 1.10
C SER A 14 9.34 -11.94 1.96
N GLY A 15 9.68 -10.82 1.33
CA GLY A 15 10.07 -9.61 2.02
C GLY A 15 8.84 -8.74 2.07
N PHE A 16 8.25 -8.60 3.26
CA PHE A 16 7.15 -7.69 3.53
C PHE A 16 7.57 -6.28 3.04
N GLY A 17 7.02 -5.82 1.92
CA GLY A 17 7.45 -4.59 1.27
C GLY A 17 6.66 -3.38 1.76
N ALA A 18 7.14 -2.18 1.45
CA ALA A 18 6.40 -0.94 1.75
C ALA A 18 4.98 -1.00 1.16
N SER A 19 4.83 -1.55 -0.04
CA SER A 19 3.53 -1.75 -0.70
C SER A 19 2.57 -2.63 0.09
N ASP A 20 3.05 -3.68 0.76
CA ASP A 20 2.21 -4.58 1.57
C ASP A 20 1.71 -3.86 2.82
N VAL A 21 2.60 -3.14 3.50
CA VAL A 21 2.27 -2.30 4.65
C VAL A 21 1.24 -1.24 4.25
N ILE A 22 1.48 -0.53 3.15
CA ILE A 22 0.58 0.50 2.62
C ILE A 22 -0.79 -0.09 2.30
N CYS A 23 -0.86 -1.23 1.61
CA CYS A 23 -2.13 -1.89 1.28
C CYS A 23 -2.90 -2.35 2.52
N ALA A 24 -2.21 -2.87 3.54
CA ALA A 24 -2.84 -3.33 4.77
C ALA A 24 -3.52 -2.18 5.53
N VAL A 25 -2.85 -1.04 5.67
CA VAL A 25 -3.39 0.11 6.41
C VAL A 25 -4.22 1.06 5.56
N ARG A 26 -4.27 0.88 4.24
CA ARG A 26 -4.99 1.79 3.33
C ARG A 26 -6.45 2.02 3.72
N ALA A 27 -7.13 0.98 4.22
CA ALA A 27 -8.51 1.09 4.68
C ALA A 27 -8.65 1.89 5.99
N GLU A 28 -7.64 1.84 6.86
CA GLU A 28 -7.58 2.60 8.12
C GLU A 28 -7.18 4.06 7.89
N LEU A 29 -6.40 4.31 6.84
CA LEU A 29 -5.96 5.63 6.40
C LEU A 29 -7.06 6.41 5.66
N ASP A 30 -8.17 5.73 5.34
CA ASP A 30 -9.23 6.26 4.49
C ASP A 30 -10.04 7.35 5.22
N GLY A 31 -9.91 8.60 4.76
CA GLY A 31 -10.56 9.78 5.38
C GLY A 31 -9.66 10.60 6.31
N HIS A 32 -8.38 10.25 6.43
CA HIS A 32 -7.38 11.02 7.16
C HIS A 32 -6.71 12.08 6.27
N THR A 33 -6.17 13.15 6.89
CA THR A 33 -5.36 14.15 6.16
C THR A 33 -4.01 13.55 5.76
N PRO A 34 -3.35 14.07 4.71
CA PRO A 34 -2.04 13.58 4.29
C PRO A 34 -1.01 13.49 5.42
N GLU A 35 -1.01 14.44 6.36
CA GLU A 35 -0.09 14.44 7.51
C GLU A 35 -0.39 13.29 8.49
N ALA A 36 -1.67 13.01 8.73
CA ALA A 36 -2.08 11.88 9.56
C ALA A 36 -1.75 10.55 8.87
N VAL A 37 -1.95 10.46 7.55
CA VAL A 37 -1.57 9.30 6.75
C VAL A 37 -0.07 9.06 6.80
N GLU A 38 0.73 10.11 6.62
CA GLU A 38 2.19 10.04 6.71
C GLU A 38 2.65 9.56 8.09
N SER A 39 2.05 10.08 9.18
CA SER A 39 2.39 9.67 10.54
C SER A 39 2.07 8.20 10.82
N ILE A 40 0.93 7.70 10.33
CA ILE A 40 0.53 6.29 10.52
C ILE A 40 1.42 5.38 9.67
N LEU A 41 1.66 5.72 8.40
CA LEU A 41 2.57 4.95 7.54
C LEU A 41 3.99 4.92 8.09
N ARG A 42 4.51 6.04 8.60
CA ARG A 42 5.85 6.09 9.21
C ARG A 42 5.95 5.14 10.41
N ALA A 43 4.92 5.10 11.26
CA ALA A 43 4.88 4.19 12.40
C ALA A 43 4.85 2.72 11.96
N GLN A 44 4.01 2.39 10.98
CA GLN A 44 3.85 1.02 10.46
C GLN A 44 5.10 0.52 9.73
N LEU A 45 5.70 1.36 8.87
CA LEU A 45 6.94 1.03 8.18
C LEU A 45 8.11 0.85 9.17
N THR A 46 8.14 1.64 10.25
CA THR A 46 9.12 1.47 11.33
C THR A 46 8.93 0.14 12.06
N ASP A 47 7.69 -0.22 12.40
CA ASP A 47 7.35 -1.49 13.06
C ASP A 47 7.77 -2.71 12.20
N HIS A 48 7.53 -2.62 10.89
CA HIS A 48 7.91 -3.64 9.92
C HIS A 48 9.38 -3.57 9.47
N GLN A 49 10.19 -2.63 10.00
CA GLN A 49 11.58 -2.40 9.61
C GLN A 49 11.77 -2.20 8.10
N VAL A 50 10.79 -1.54 7.46
CA VAL A 50 10.80 -1.21 6.04
C VAL A 50 11.35 0.21 5.87
N GLU A 51 12.44 0.31 5.11
CA GLU A 51 13.01 1.61 4.74
C GLU A 51 12.28 2.19 3.52
N ILE A 52 11.87 3.45 3.62
CA ILE A 52 11.31 4.26 2.53
C ILE A 52 11.91 5.66 2.61
N SER A 53 12.11 6.31 1.46
CA SER A 53 12.52 7.71 1.44
C SER A 53 11.39 8.63 1.92
N ASP A 54 11.69 9.70 2.66
CA ASP A 54 10.68 10.68 3.09
C ASP A 54 9.88 11.26 1.91
N GLY A 55 10.52 11.49 0.76
CA GLY A 55 9.83 11.96 -0.44
C GLY A 55 8.86 10.94 -1.04
N GLU A 56 9.17 9.64 -0.96
CA GLU A 56 8.27 8.58 -1.40
C GLU A 56 7.12 8.41 -0.42
N LEU A 57 7.42 8.41 0.88
CA LEU A 57 6.41 8.35 1.94
C LEU A 57 5.40 9.50 1.83
N HIS A 58 5.88 10.73 1.63
CA HIS A 58 5.03 11.89 1.46
C HIS A 58 4.16 11.80 0.19
N ARG A 59 4.74 11.34 -0.92
CA ARG A 59 4.00 11.14 -2.18
C ARG A 59 2.91 10.07 -2.03
N VAL A 60 3.22 8.95 -1.38
CA VAL A 60 2.27 7.87 -1.11
C VAL A 60 1.16 8.34 -0.17
N ALA A 61 1.50 9.07 0.90
CA ALA A 61 0.51 9.60 1.83
C ALA A 61 -0.46 10.57 1.14
N ALA A 62 0.07 11.47 0.31
CA ALA A 62 -0.73 12.37 -0.51
C ALA A 62 -1.62 11.63 -1.52
N ASP A 63 -1.10 10.60 -2.17
CA ASP A 63 -1.86 9.77 -3.11
C ASP A 63 -3.01 9.05 -2.41
N ILE A 64 -2.79 8.43 -1.25
CA ILE A 64 -3.84 7.73 -0.48
C ILE A 64 -4.93 8.70 -0.03
N ALA A 65 -4.54 9.86 0.52
CA ALA A 65 -5.49 10.89 0.95
C ALA A 65 -6.30 11.44 -0.24
N THR A 66 -5.68 11.59 -1.42
CA THR A 66 -6.33 12.14 -2.63
C THR A 66 -7.13 11.09 -3.39
N ALA A 67 -6.75 9.81 -3.33
CA ALA A 67 -7.40 8.72 -4.05
C ALA A 67 -8.86 8.53 -3.62
N ARG A 68 -9.23 8.85 -2.36
CA ARG A 68 -10.64 8.86 -1.94
C ARG A 68 -11.39 10.04 -2.57
N ILE A 69 -10.79 11.22 -2.66
CA ILE A 69 -11.39 12.39 -3.31
C ILE A 69 -11.65 12.07 -4.79
N ALA A 70 -10.66 11.49 -5.47
CA ALA A 70 -10.80 11.04 -6.85
C ALA A 70 -11.85 9.93 -7.00
N GLN A 71 -11.90 8.93 -6.11
CA GLN A 71 -12.93 7.88 -6.14
C GLN A 71 -14.33 8.41 -5.84
N LEU A 72 -14.51 9.31 -4.88
CA LEU A 72 -15.80 9.96 -4.59
C LEU A 72 -16.30 10.82 -5.76
N LEU A 73 -15.38 11.48 -6.47
CA LEU A 73 -15.69 12.24 -7.68
C LEU A 73 -15.93 11.35 -8.90
N ALA A 74 -15.25 10.20 -8.99
CA ALA A 74 -15.38 9.23 -10.07
C ALA A 74 -16.53 8.23 -9.87
N THR A 75 -17.10 8.15 -8.66
CA THR A 75 -18.32 7.38 -8.40
C THR A 75 -19.51 8.28 -8.75
N PRO A 76 -20.18 8.11 -9.91
CA PRO A 76 -21.45 8.78 -10.11
C PRO A 76 -22.38 8.35 -8.98
N LEU A 77 -23.00 9.33 -8.33
CA LEU A 77 -24.06 9.19 -7.34
C LEU A 77 -25.27 8.50 -8.00
N GLY A 78 -25.18 7.21 -8.28
CA GLY A 78 -26.00 6.59 -9.32
C GLY A 78 -25.90 5.08 -9.40
N ALA A 79 -25.90 4.39 -8.26
CA ALA A 79 -26.29 2.98 -8.20
C ALA A 79 -27.35 2.78 -7.12
N LYS A 80 -28.49 3.48 -7.28
CA LYS A 80 -29.76 2.99 -6.75
C LYS A 80 -30.45 2.20 -7.86
N ARG A 81 -30.40 0.87 -7.75
CA ARG A 81 -31.49 -0.11 -7.97
C ARG A 81 -30.96 -1.44 -8.47
#